data_AF-A0A1I3SM16-F1
#
_entry.id   AF-A0A1I3SM16-F1
#
_cell.length_a   1.000
_cell.length_b   1.000
_cell.length_c   1.000
_cell.angle_alpha   90.00
_cell.angle_beta   90.00
_cell.angle_gamma   90.00
#
_symmetry.space_group_name_H-M   'P 1'
#
loop_
_entity.id
_entity.type
_entity.pdbx_description
1 polymer ?
#
loop_
_entity_poly.entity_id
_entity_poly.type
_entity_poly.pdbx_seq_one_letter_code
_entity_poly.pdbx_strand_id
1 'polypeptide(L)'
;MLKNIFIRFCAYLLPLGVVFFYANLFGKIGMGGISCTFNKYTGLHCPGCGGQRAFKALLHGDFHTAASNNILIFILVPTLLYCYFILVETYWIKNSSWSSKFQIPSFFGYLLVALLGVFFVLRNLPFHPFTLLVP
;
A
#
# COMPACT_ATOMS: atom_id res chain seq x y z
N MET A 1 0.55 -32.08 5.81
CA MET A 1 -0.75 -31.38 5.62
C MET A 1 -1.04 -30.39 6.75
N LEU A 2 -1.10 -30.83 8.02
CA LEU A 2 -1.40 -29.97 9.18
C LEU A 2 -0.44 -28.78 9.36
N LYS A 3 0.87 -28.99 9.16
CA LYS A 3 1.89 -27.92 9.21
C LYS A 3 1.60 -26.77 8.24
N ASN A 4 1.23 -27.07 7.00
CA ASN A 4 0.96 -26.04 5.99
C ASN A 4 -0.35 -25.29 6.27
N ILE A 5 -1.35 -25.98 6.82
CA ILE A 5 -2.60 -25.36 7.29
C ILE A 5 -2.30 -24.37 8.42
N PHE A 6 -1.47 -24.79 9.40
CA PHE A 6 -1.07 -23.92 10.50
C PHE A 6 -0.28 -22.69 10.01
N ILE A 7 0.68 -22.88 9.08
CA ILE A 7 1.45 -21.76 8.50
C ILE A 7 0.53 -20.78 7.78
N ARG A 8 -0.44 -21.25 6.97
CA ARG A 8 -1.44 -20.38 6.32
C ARG A 8 -2.24 -19.61 7.34
N PHE A 9 -2.72 -20.29 8.38
CA PHE A 9 -3.50 -19.67 9.44
C PHE A 9 -2.73 -18.54 10.11
N CYS A 10 -1.50 -18.80 10.55
CA CYS A 10 -0.64 -17.77 11.14
C CYS A 10 -0.29 -16.65 10.16
N ALA A 11 0.14 -16.99 8.94
CA ALA A 11 0.57 -16.01 7.94
C ALA A 11 -0.56 -15.08 7.50
N TYR A 12 -1.82 -15.54 7.44
CA TYR A 12 -2.93 -14.67 7.05
C TYR A 12 -3.61 -13.98 8.23
N LEU A 13 -3.73 -14.63 9.39
CA LEU A 13 -4.41 -14.03 10.54
C LEU A 13 -3.56 -13.04 11.34
N LEU A 14 -2.23 -13.22 11.41
CA LEU A 14 -1.38 -12.24 12.10
C LEU A 14 -1.44 -10.86 11.43
N PRO A 15 -1.25 -10.72 10.10
CA PRO A 15 -1.39 -9.43 9.43
C PRO A 15 -2.79 -8.85 9.56
N LEU A 16 -3.85 -9.69 9.47
CA LEU A 16 -5.22 -9.23 9.69
C LEU A 16 -5.41 -8.69 11.12
N GLY A 17 -4.85 -9.35 12.13
CA GLY A 17 -4.84 -8.88 13.51
C GLY A 17 -4.09 -7.56 13.68
N VAL A 18 -2.94 -7.40 13.02
CA VAL A 18 -2.18 -6.15 13.01
C VAL A 18 -2.96 -5.03 12.32
N VAL A 19 -3.59 -5.30 11.17
CA VAL A 19 -4.42 -4.33 10.44
C VAL A 19 -5.65 -3.93 11.26
N PHE A 20 -6.32 -4.89 11.88
CA PHE A 20 -7.45 -4.63 12.78
C PHE A 20 -7.03 -3.78 13.98
N PHE A 21 -5.92 -4.13 14.62
CA PHE A 21 -5.37 -3.36 15.73
C PHE A 21 -4.97 -1.95 15.28
N TYR A 22 -4.36 -1.84 14.10
CA TYR A 22 -3.99 -0.56 13.51
C TYR A 22 -5.23 0.32 13.27
N ALA A 23 -6.27 -0.23 12.63
CA ALA A 23 -7.51 0.50 12.36
C ALA A 23 -8.18 1.00 13.65
N ASN A 24 -8.25 0.16 14.68
CA ASN A 24 -9.00 0.45 15.91
C ASN A 24 -8.21 1.25 16.95
N LEU A 25 -6.88 1.05 17.05
CA LEU A 25 -6.05 1.74 18.04
C LEU A 25 -5.57 3.10 17.53
N PHE A 26 -5.05 3.19 16.30
CA PHE A 26 -4.64 4.48 15.72
C PHE A 26 -5.84 5.37 15.32
N GLY A 27 -7.05 4.82 15.33
CA GLY A 27 -8.31 5.59 15.32
C GLY A 27 -8.43 6.54 16.51
N LYS A 28 -8.00 6.11 17.71
CA LYS A 28 -8.20 6.82 18.98
C LYS A 28 -7.12 7.84 19.34
N ILE A 29 -5.91 7.71 18.79
CA ILE A 29 -4.74 8.51 19.23
C ILE A 29 -4.65 9.89 18.53
N GLY A 30 -5.61 10.29 17.69
CA GLY A 30 -5.61 11.63 17.06
C GLY A 30 -4.36 11.94 16.21
N MET A 31 -3.50 10.96 15.94
CA MET A 31 -2.29 11.14 15.14
C MET A 31 -2.72 11.36 13.69
N GLY A 32 -2.69 12.61 13.23
CA GLY A 32 -3.02 13.05 11.86
C GLY A 32 -2.09 12.53 10.74
N GLY A 33 -1.49 11.35 10.94
CA GLY A 33 -0.41 10.81 10.13
C GLY A 33 0.95 11.42 10.49
N ILE A 34 2.02 10.68 10.23
CA ILE A 34 3.37 11.21 10.36
C ILE A 34 3.58 12.30 9.29
N SER A 35 4.08 13.46 9.69
CA SER A 35 4.40 14.55 8.76
C SER A 35 5.54 14.10 7.82
N CYS A 36 5.40 14.40 6.53
CA CYS A 36 6.38 13.98 5.55
C CYS A 36 7.62 14.88 5.63
N THR A 37 8.74 14.31 6.08
CA THR A 37 10.03 15.01 6.17
C THR A 37 10.48 15.56 4.80
N PHE A 38 10.23 14.83 3.72
CA PHE A 38 10.55 15.28 2.36
C PHE A 38 9.80 16.56 1.99
N ASN A 39 8.50 16.60 2.26
CA ASN A 39 7.69 17.81 2.02
C ASN A 39 8.12 18.96 2.92
N LYS A 40 8.48 18.68 4.19
CA LYS A 40 8.98 19.70 5.11
C LYS A 40 10.24 20.42 4.57
N TYR A 41 11.14 19.70 3.91
CA TYR A 41 12.39 20.28 3.39
C TYR A 41 12.29 20.81 1.96
N THR A 42 11.47 20.21 1.10
CA THR A 42 11.42 20.56 -0.33
C THR A 42 10.18 21.34 -0.73
N GLY A 43 9.13 21.35 0.10
CA GLY A 43 7.80 21.83 -0.27
C GLY A 43 7.04 20.89 -1.22
N LEU A 44 7.67 19.84 -1.75
CA LEU A 44 7.09 18.94 -2.74
C LEU A 44 6.40 17.74 -2.06
N HIS A 45 5.32 17.26 -2.67
CA HIS A 45 4.61 16.06 -2.23
C HIS A 45 5.20 14.83 -2.92
N CYS A 46 5.92 13.99 -2.17
CA CYS A 46 6.42 12.72 -2.71
C CYS A 46 5.26 11.74 -3.00
N PRO A 47 5.48 10.68 -3.80
CA PRO A 47 4.44 9.70 -4.12
C PRO A 47 3.82 9.02 -2.88
N GLY A 48 4.57 8.93 -1.78
CA GLY A 48 4.12 8.33 -0.52
C GLY A 48 3.38 9.29 0.42
N CYS A 49 3.38 10.60 0.16
CA CYS A 49 2.69 11.58 0.99
C CYS A 49 1.20 11.22 1.10
N GLY A 50 0.64 11.33 2.31
CA GLY A 50 -0.75 10.98 2.59
C GLY A 50 -1.04 9.47 2.61
N GLY A 51 -0.08 8.59 2.32
CA GLY A 51 -0.31 7.14 2.20
C GLY A 51 -0.88 6.49 3.48
N GLN A 52 -0.39 6.90 4.66
CA GLN A 52 -0.93 6.40 5.94
C GLN A 52 -2.39 6.85 6.17
N ARG A 53 -2.70 8.10 5.85
CA ARG A 53 -4.07 8.63 5.95
C ARG A 53 -5.00 7.95 4.95
N ALA A 54 -4.52 7.74 3.73
CA ALA A 54 -5.24 7.02 2.69
C ALA A 54 -5.53 5.57 3.10
N PHE A 55 -4.52 4.87 3.62
CA PHE A 55 -4.68 3.50 4.11
C PHE A 55 -5.67 3.43 5.27
N LYS A 56 -5.58 4.35 6.25
CA LYS A 56 -6.53 4.43 7.36
C LYS A 56 -7.96 4.66 6.87
N ALA A 57 -8.17 5.60 5.96
CA ALA A 57 -9.49 5.87 5.36
C ALA A 57 -10.03 4.64 4.63
N LEU A 58 -9.18 3.97 3.85
CA LEU A 58 -9.52 2.73 3.15
C LEU A 58 -9.96 1.61 4.11
N LEU A 59 -9.28 1.45 5.26
CA LEU A 59 -9.66 0.46 6.28
C LEU A 59 -11.01 0.74 6.93
N HIS A 60 -11.47 1.99 6.94
CA HIS A 60 -12.80 2.38 7.45
C HIS A 60 -13.86 2.45 6.34
N GLY A 61 -13.52 2.07 5.10
CA GLY A 61 -14.43 2.14 3.95
C GLY A 61 -14.65 3.55 3.39
N ASP A 62 -13.85 4.54 3.80
CA ASP A 62 -13.90 5.89 3.24
C ASP A 62 -13.01 5.99 2.00
N PHE A 63 -13.54 5.54 0.88
CA PHE A 63 -12.85 5.54 -0.41
C PHE A 63 -12.55 6.94 -0.94
N HIS A 64 -13.42 7.91 -0.66
CA HIS A 64 -13.24 9.29 -1.11
C HIS A 64 -12.05 9.92 -0.41
N THR A 65 -12.01 9.89 0.93
CA THR A 65 -10.88 10.40 1.70
C THR A 65 -9.59 9.64 1.38
N ALA A 66 -9.69 8.33 1.10
CA ALA A 66 -8.54 7.54 0.66
C ALA A 66 -7.96 8.06 -0.66
N ALA A 67 -8.81 8.31 -1.66
CA ALA A 67 -8.42 8.84 -2.96
C ALA A 67 -7.76 10.23 -2.85
N SER A 68 -8.39 11.15 -2.11
CA SER A 68 -7.89 12.51 -1.92
C SER A 68 -6.52 12.53 -1.23
N ASN A 69 -6.31 11.65 -0.25
CA ASN A 69 -5.01 11.55 0.42
C ASN A 69 -3.94 10.89 -0.46
N ASN A 70 -4.26 9.77 -1.11
CA ASN A 70 -3.34 9.09 -2.02
C ASN A 70 -4.04 8.09 -2.94
N ILE A 71 -4.35 8.49 -4.17
CA ILE A 71 -5.02 7.62 -5.15
C ILE A 71 -4.21 6.37 -5.52
N LEU A 72 -2.87 6.37 -5.38
CA LEU A 72 -2.07 5.17 -5.61
C LEU A 72 -2.37 4.05 -4.61
N ILE A 73 -3.04 4.33 -3.48
CA ILE A 73 -3.41 3.33 -2.48
C ILE A 73 -4.21 2.17 -3.08
N PHE A 74 -5.04 2.46 -4.09
CA PHE A 74 -5.88 1.47 -4.78
C PHE A 74 -5.10 0.52 -5.67
N ILE A 75 -3.87 0.89 -6.06
CA ILE A 75 -2.96 0.03 -6.82
C ILE A 75 -2.00 -0.66 -5.86
N LEU A 76 -1.44 0.09 -4.92
CA LEU A 76 -0.41 -0.38 -3.99
C LEU A 76 -0.95 -1.45 -3.04
N VAL A 77 -2.12 -1.26 -2.42
CA VAL A 77 -2.65 -2.24 -1.45
C VAL A 77 -2.93 -3.60 -2.10
N PRO A 78 -3.69 -3.71 -3.20
CA PRO A 78 -3.90 -5.00 -3.86
C PRO A 78 -2.60 -5.64 -4.36
N THR A 79 -1.68 -4.84 -4.90
CA THR A 79 -0.37 -5.34 -5.37
C THR A 79 0.45 -5.92 -4.22
N LEU A 80 0.51 -5.23 -3.08
CA LEU A 80 1.23 -5.71 -1.88
C LEU A 80 0.58 -6.97 -1.30
N LEU A 81 -0.76 -7.03 -1.24
CA LEU A 81 -1.48 -8.22 -0.79
C LEU A 81 -1.22 -9.42 -1.71
N TYR A 82 -1.23 -9.20 -3.02
CA TYR A 82 -0.91 -10.24 -4.00
C TYR A 82 0.53 -10.73 -3.85
N CYS A 83 1.50 -9.82 -3.81
CA CYS A 83 2.91 -10.16 -3.59
C CYS A 83 3.11 -10.93 -2.28
N TYR A 84 2.47 -10.49 -1.19
CA TYR A 84 2.53 -11.16 0.10
C TYR A 84 1.98 -12.59 0.04
N PHE A 85 0.80 -12.77 -0.54
CA PHE A 85 0.18 -14.09 -0.72
C PHE A 85 1.09 -15.05 -1.47
N ILE A 86 1.63 -14.60 -2.61
CA ILE A 86 2.55 -15.40 -3.41
C ILE A 86 3.82 -15.75 -2.64
N LEU A 87 4.42 -14.79 -1.92
CA LEU A 87 5.64 -15.01 -1.15
C LEU A 87 5.42 -16.11 -0.11
N VAL A 88 4.29 -16.07 0.60
CA VAL A 88 3.89 -17.09 1.58
C VAL A 88 3.71 -18.45 0.91
N GLU A 89 2.94 -18.52 -0.19
CA GLU A 89 2.69 -19.79 -0.90
C GLU A 89 3.97 -20.40 -1.50
N THR A 90 4.84 -19.57 -2.07
CA THR A 90 6.05 -20.01 -2.79
C THR A 90 7.17 -20.38 -1.83
N TYR A 91 7.51 -19.50 -0.87
CA TYR A 91 8.71 -19.65 -0.04
C TYR A 91 8.44 -20.37 1.28
N TRP A 92 7.30 -20.13 1.93
CA TRP A 92 7.01 -20.71 3.24
C TRP A 92 6.27 -22.03 3.14
N ILE A 93 5.28 -22.10 2.26
CA ILE A 93 4.46 -23.30 2.05
C ILE A 93 5.09 -24.25 1.04
N LYS A 94 5.97 -23.74 0.17
CA LYS A 94 6.60 -24.47 -0.94
C LYS A 94 5.56 -25.07 -1.91
N ASN A 95 4.50 -24.32 -2.17
CA ASN A 95 3.44 -24.71 -3.07
C ASN A 95 3.89 -24.58 -4.54
N SER A 96 4.22 -25.71 -5.16
CA SER A 96 4.76 -25.79 -6.53
C SER A 96 3.80 -25.25 -7.61
N SER A 97 2.50 -25.16 -7.31
CA SER A 97 1.51 -24.60 -8.22
C SER A 97 1.63 -23.08 -8.39
N TRP A 98 2.21 -22.37 -7.41
CA TRP A 98 2.42 -20.93 -7.46
C TRP A 98 3.87 -20.57 -7.82
N SER A 99 4.84 -21.44 -7.49
CA SER A 99 6.25 -21.20 -7.78
C SER A 99 6.55 -21.07 -9.28
N SER A 100 5.78 -21.75 -10.12
CA SER A 100 5.91 -21.68 -11.59
C SER A 100 5.08 -20.55 -12.22
N LYS A 101 4.01 -20.11 -11.55
CA LYS A 101 3.09 -19.07 -12.05
C LYS A 101 3.53 -17.66 -11.70
N PHE A 102 4.33 -17.50 -10.65
CA PHE A 102 4.82 -16.20 -10.26
C PHE A 102 6.13 -15.86 -10.98
N GLN A 103 5.99 -15.13 -12.08
CA GLN A 103 7.09 -14.48 -12.75
C GLN A 103 6.78 -12.99 -12.77
N ILE A 104 7.45 -12.23 -11.90
CA ILE A 104 7.44 -10.77 -12.03
C ILE A 104 8.19 -10.46 -13.33
N PRO A 105 7.53 -9.83 -14.33
CA PRO A 105 8.23 -9.45 -15.55
C PRO A 105 9.43 -8.57 -15.23
N SER A 106 10.54 -8.75 -15.93
CA SER A 106 11.75 -7.93 -15.72
C SER A 106 11.47 -6.42 -15.87
N PHE A 107 10.44 -6.05 -16.66
CA PHE A 107 10.04 -4.66 -16.84
C PHE A 107 9.22 -4.07 -15.68
N PHE A 108 8.69 -4.90 -14.77
CA PHE A 108 7.75 -4.46 -13.73
C PHE A 108 8.34 -3.38 -12.82
N GLY A 109 9.62 -3.51 -12.46
CA GLY A 109 10.32 -2.49 -11.67
C GLY A 109 10.36 -1.13 -12.39
N TYR A 110 10.65 -1.14 -13.70
CA TYR A 110 10.64 0.08 -14.51
C TYR A 110 9.23 0.68 -14.62
N LEU A 111 8.20 -0.16 -14.79
CA LEU A 111 6.81 0.31 -14.80
C LEU A 111 6.43 0.98 -13.48
N LEU A 112 6.82 0.38 -12.34
CA LEU A 112 6.53 0.95 -11.03
C LEU A 112 7.25 2.29 -10.83
N VAL A 113 8.54 2.38 -11.20
CA VAL A 113 9.31 3.62 -11.12
C VAL A 113 8.71 4.69 -12.03
N ALA A 114 8.33 4.33 -13.26
CA ALA A 114 7.69 5.26 -14.20
C ALA A 114 6.34 5.75 -13.65
N LEU A 115 5.51 4.87 -13.10
CA LEU A 115 4.24 5.23 -12.46
C LEU A 115 4.45 6.20 -11.30
N LEU A 116 5.39 5.92 -10.41
CA LEU A 116 5.72 6.79 -9.27
C LEU A 116 6.28 8.14 -9.73
N GLY A 117 7.11 8.16 -10.78
CA GLY A 117 7.67 9.38 -11.36
C GLY A 117 6.60 10.25 -12.03
N VAL A 118 5.75 9.66 -12.86
CA VAL A 118 4.61 10.36 -13.48
C VAL A 118 3.70 10.91 -12.39
N PHE A 119 3.32 10.09 -11.40
CA PHE A 119 2.48 10.54 -10.30
C PHE A 119 3.10 11.67 -9.49
N PHE A 120 4.41 11.59 -9.21
CA PHE A 120 5.15 12.66 -8.54
C PHE A 120 5.02 13.98 -9.30
N VAL A 121 5.28 13.98 -10.61
CA VAL A 121 5.18 15.18 -11.44
C VAL A 121 3.75 15.72 -11.41
N LEU A 122 2.76 14.86 -11.73
CA LEU A 122 1.37 15.29 -11.81
C LEU A 122 0.88 15.88 -10.49
N ARG A 123 1.15 15.26 -9.35
CA ARG A 123 0.70 15.72 -8.03
C ARG A 123 1.29 17.06 -7.58
N ASN A 124 2.40 17.50 -8.16
CA ASN A 124 3.04 18.78 -7.82
C ASN A 124 2.71 19.91 -8.82
N LEU A 125 1.80 19.69 -9.77
CA LEU A 125 1.34 20.74 -10.68
C LEU A 125 0.32 21.67 -9.99
N PRO A 126 0.47 23.01 -10.10
CA PRO A 126 -0.32 23.98 -9.33
C PRO A 126 -1.69 24.32 -9.96
N PHE A 127 -2.24 23.47 -10.84
CA PHE A 127 -3.48 23.74 -11.55
C PHE A 127 -4.43 22.54 -11.55
N HIS A 128 -5.72 22.82 -11.69
CA HIS A 128 -6.78 21.81 -11.73
C HIS A 128 -6.61 20.91 -12.98
N PRO A 129 -6.84 19.59 -12.90
CA PRO A 129 -7.34 18.82 -11.75
C PRO A 129 -6.25 18.32 -10.79
N PHE A 130 -4.98 18.62 -11.04
CA PHE A 130 -3.86 18.03 -10.30
C PHE A 130 -3.76 18.48 -8.84
N THR A 131 -4.33 19.64 -8.52
CA THR A 131 -4.51 20.10 -7.14
C THR A 131 -5.32 19.12 -6.29
N LEU A 132 -6.20 18.30 -6.88
CA LEU A 132 -6.96 17.25 -6.19
C LEU A 132 -6.07 16.08 -5.73
N LEU A 133 -4.87 15.96 -6.28
CA LEU A 133 -3.93 14.93 -5.88
C LEU A 133 -3.18 15.32 -4.61
N VAL A 134 -3.23 16.56 -4.14
CA VAL A 134 -2.48 16.97 -2.94
C VAL A 134 -3.17 16.49 -1.65
N PRO A 135 -2.44 15.88 -0.69
CA PRO A 135 -3.01 15.33 0.56
C PRO A 135 -3.37 16.32 1.66
#